data_AF-A0ABD0ZVY7-F1
#
_entry.id   AF-A0ABD0ZVY7-F1
#
_cell.length_a   1.000
_cell.length_b   1.000
_cell.length_c   1.000
_cell.angle_alpha   90.00
_cell.angle_beta   90.00
_cell.angle_gamma   90.00
#
_symmetry.space_group_name_H-M   'P 1'
#
loop_
_entity.id
_entity.type
_entity.pdbx_description
1 polymer ?
#
loop_
_entity_poly.entity_id
_entity_poly.type
_entity_poly.pdbx_seq_one_letter_code
_entity_poly.pdbx_strand_id
1 'polypeptide(L)'
;MRSESVYDYEIKPHIIQLVKQNIFNGMALENLMDHVEQFEELCNTTKTNGVPQDYLMLTLFKILLGDRASRWLKLLEPGSITTWDQCRDLFINHFDPKSKLIA
;
A
#
# COMPACT_ATOMS: atom_id res chain seq x y z
N MET A 1 0.01 -0.75 -38.49
CA MET A 1 1.05 -0.06 -37.70
C MET A 1 0.29 0.62 -36.56
N ARG A 2 0.45 0.33 -35.28
CA ARG A 2 1.62 -0.02 -34.49
C ARG A 2 1.16 -0.90 -33.31
N SER A 3 1.97 -1.90 -33.02
CA SER A 3 1.86 -2.82 -31.91
C SER A 3 1.75 -2.07 -30.58
N GLU A 4 0.92 -2.55 -29.66
CA GLU A 4 1.17 -2.52 -28.22
C GLU A 4 0.16 -3.46 -27.54
N SER A 5 0.58 -4.70 -27.32
CA SER A 5 0.00 -5.57 -26.32
C SER A 5 0.33 -4.98 -24.94
N VAL A 6 -0.41 -3.94 -24.54
CA VAL A 6 -0.42 -3.49 -23.15
C VAL A 6 -1.22 -4.55 -22.42
N TYR A 7 -0.56 -5.39 -21.62
CA TYR A 7 -1.25 -6.25 -20.69
C TYR A 7 -2.25 -5.37 -19.91
N ASP A 8 -3.55 -5.62 -20.11
CA ASP A 8 -4.62 -4.87 -19.45
C ASP A 8 -4.62 -5.28 -17.97
N TYR A 9 -3.75 -4.62 -17.22
CA TYR A 9 -3.54 -4.82 -15.80
C TYR A 9 -4.75 -4.26 -15.06
N GLU A 10 -5.85 -5.02 -15.02
CA GLU A 10 -7.08 -4.60 -14.38
C GLU A 10 -7.08 -5.00 -12.90
N ILE A 11 -7.05 -3.99 -12.02
CA ILE A 11 -7.32 -4.17 -10.59
C ILE A 11 -8.84 -4.26 -10.43
N LYS A 12 -9.34 -5.41 -9.95
CA LYS A 12 -10.77 -5.62 -9.76
C LYS A 12 -11.37 -4.54 -8.84
N PRO A 13 -12.48 -3.88 -9.24
CA PRO A 13 -13.07 -2.78 -8.46
C PRO A 13 -13.55 -3.21 -7.07
N HIS A 14 -13.92 -4.49 -6.90
CA HIS A 14 -14.27 -5.04 -5.59
C HIS A 14 -13.12 -4.97 -4.58
N ILE A 15 -11.88 -5.22 -5.02
CA ILE A 15 -10.69 -5.13 -4.16
C ILE A 15 -10.45 -3.68 -3.74
N ILE A 16 -10.60 -2.74 -4.68
CA ILE A 16 -10.52 -1.30 -4.39
C ILE A 16 -11.57 -0.90 -3.35
N GLN A 17 -12.79 -1.46 -3.43
CA GLN A 17 -13.84 -1.19 -2.47
C GLN A 17 -13.51 -1.74 -1.07
N LEU A 18 -12.97 -2.96 -0.97
CA LEU A 18 -12.54 -3.55 0.31
C LEU A 18 -11.43 -2.71 0.95
N VAL A 19 -10.44 -2.28 0.17
CA VAL A 19 -9.38 -1.38 0.63
C VAL A 19 -9.95 -0.06 1.18
N LYS A 20 -10.92 0.53 0.48
CA LYS A 20 -11.59 1.76 0.92
C LYS A 20 -12.42 1.59 2.20
N GLN A 21 -12.81 0.37 2.56
CA GLN A 21 -13.51 0.08 3.80
C GLN A 21 -12.56 0.01 5.01
N ASN A 22 -11.25 -0.16 4.76
CA ASN A 22 -10.23 -0.32 5.79
C ASN A 22 -9.15 0.77 5.68
N ILE A 23 -9.58 2.03 5.54
CA ILE A 23 -8.66 3.16 5.40
C ILE A 23 -7.92 3.38 6.73
N PHE A 24 -6.60 3.46 6.65
CA PHE A 24 -5.75 3.79 7.78
C PHE A 24 -5.52 5.30 7.85
N ASN A 25 -5.93 5.93 8.95
CA ASN A 25 -5.86 7.39 9.12
C ASN A 25 -4.62 7.84 9.92
N GLY A 26 -3.84 6.89 10.45
CA GLY A 26 -2.69 7.18 11.30
C GLY A 26 -3.12 7.67 12.69
N MET A 27 -4.22 7.14 13.22
CA MET A 27 -4.69 7.42 14.58
C MET A 27 -3.98 6.53 15.60
N ALA A 28 -3.78 7.05 16.81
CA ALA A 28 -3.06 6.32 17.88
C ALA A 28 -3.81 5.07 18.39
N LEU A 29 -5.10 4.94 18.07
CA LEU A 29 -5.93 3.79 18.40
C LEU A 29 -5.96 2.71 17.31
N GLU A 30 -5.48 3.03 16.09
CA GLU A 30 -5.40 2.08 14.99
C GLU A 30 -4.13 1.24 15.18
N ASN A 31 -4.26 -0.10 15.15
CA ASN A 31 -3.11 -0.98 15.26
C ASN A 31 -2.42 -1.10 13.89
N LEU A 32 -1.27 -0.43 13.77
CA LEU A 32 -0.48 -0.39 12.55
C LEU A 32 -0.19 -1.78 11.97
N MET A 33 0.17 -2.74 12.83
CA MET A 33 0.51 -4.10 12.41
C MET A 33 -0.71 -4.83 11.88
N ASP A 34 -1.85 -4.74 12.57
CA ASP A 34 -3.09 -5.39 12.11
C ASP A 34 -3.53 -4.86 10.74
N HIS A 35 -3.37 -3.56 10.48
CA HIS A 35 -3.69 -2.97 9.17
C HIS A 35 -2.75 -3.45 8.07
N VAL A 36 -1.44 -3.57 8.36
CA VAL A 36 -0.46 -4.09 7.40
C VAL A 36 -0.73 -5.56 7.09
N GLU A 37 -0.97 -6.39 8.11
CA GLU A 37 -1.26 -7.82 7.94
C GLU A 37 -2.55 -8.05 7.13
N GLN A 38 -3.64 -7.35 7.47
CA GLN A 38 -4.90 -7.45 6.72
C GLN A 38 -4.74 -7.01 5.26
N PHE A 39 -3.91 -5.99 5.01
CA PHE A 39 -3.62 -5.53 3.65
C PHE A 39 -2.81 -6.57 2.85
N GLU A 40 -1.78 -7.17 3.47
CA GLU A 40 -0.98 -8.22 2.86
C GLU A 40 -1.84 -9.46 2.55
N GLU A 41 -2.73 -9.85 3.44
CA GLU A 41 -3.68 -10.95 3.23
C GLU A 41 -4.64 -10.65 2.07
N LEU A 42 -5.19 -9.43 1.99
CA LEU A 42 -6.05 -9.01 0.88
C LEU A 42 -5.30 -9.06 -0.47
N CYS A 43 -4.04 -8.62 -0.48
CA CYS A 43 -3.22 -8.66 -1.69
C CYS A 43 -2.85 -10.10 -2.09
N ASN A 44 -2.52 -10.96 -1.13
CA ASN A 44 -2.20 -12.37 -1.36
C ASN A 44 -3.41 -13.18 -1.86
N THR A 45 -4.62 -12.84 -1.41
CA THR A 45 -5.85 -13.47 -1.91
C THR A 45 -6.27 -12.95 -3.29
N THR A 46 -5.76 -11.78 -3.68
CA THR A 46 -6.05 -11.18 -4.98
C THR A 46 -5.10 -11.71 -6.05
N LYS A 47 -5.54 -12.74 -6.80
CA LYS A 47 -4.85 -13.12 -8.05
C LYS A 47 -5.11 -12.08 -9.13
N THR A 48 -4.05 -11.36 -9.52
CA THR A 48 -4.04 -10.51 -10.72
C THR A 48 -3.19 -11.18 -11.81
N ASN A 49 -3.75 -11.31 -13.01
CA ASN A 49 -3.02 -11.91 -14.13
C ASN A 49 -2.11 -10.86 -14.74
N GLY A 50 -0.80 -11.05 -14.61
CA GLY A 50 0.24 -10.25 -15.24
C GLY A 50 0.67 -9.00 -14.47
N VAL A 51 -0.08 -8.53 -13.47
CA VAL A 51 0.32 -7.38 -12.65
C VAL A 51 1.43 -7.81 -11.68
N PRO A 52 2.57 -7.12 -11.64
CA PRO A 52 3.56 -7.35 -10.58
C PRO A 52 2.92 -7.14 -9.21
N GLN A 53 3.12 -8.07 -8.29
CA GLN A 53 2.53 -8.01 -6.96
C GLN A 53 2.92 -6.71 -6.24
N ASP A 54 4.17 -6.29 -6.32
CA ASP A 54 4.62 -5.00 -5.77
C ASP A 54 3.84 -3.81 -6.34
N TYR A 55 3.61 -3.79 -7.66
CA TYR A 55 2.86 -2.70 -8.30
C TYR A 55 1.41 -2.66 -7.82
N LEU A 56 0.77 -3.83 -7.71
CA LEU A 56 -0.58 -3.96 -7.15
C LEU A 56 -0.63 -3.45 -5.71
N MET A 57 0.27 -3.94 -4.86
CA MET A 57 0.34 -3.58 -3.44
C MET A 57 0.58 -2.08 -3.27
N LEU A 58 1.58 -1.50 -3.95
CA LEU A 58 1.85 -0.06 -3.86
C LEU A 58 0.66 0.79 -4.35
N THR A 59 -0.07 0.32 -5.36
CA THR A 59 -1.26 1.02 -5.89
C THR A 59 -2.43 0.95 -4.92
N LEU A 60 -2.74 -0.22 -4.39
CA LEU A 60 -3.82 -0.39 -3.41
C LEU A 60 -3.48 0.30 -2.09
N PHE A 61 -2.22 0.26 -1.66
CA PHE A 61 -1.77 0.91 -0.44
C PHE A 61 -2.01 2.42 -0.49
N LYS A 62 -1.71 3.08 -1.62
CA LYS A 62 -2.05 4.51 -1.84
C LYS A 62 -3.53 4.83 -1.59
N ILE A 63 -4.42 3.89 -1.89
CA ILE A 63 -5.87 4.03 -1.69
C ILE A 63 -6.24 3.76 -0.23
N LEU A 64 -5.54 2.84 0.43
CA LEU A 64 -5.72 2.50 1.84
C LEU A 64 -5.32 3.66 2.76
N LEU A 65 -4.37 4.50 2.36
CA LEU A 65 -3.89 5.60 3.18
C LEU A 65 -4.87 6.78 3.20
N GLY A 66 -5.40 7.06 4.39
CA GLY A 66 -6.21 8.24 4.69
C GLY A 66 -5.35 9.40 5.21
N ASP A 67 -5.90 10.61 5.10
CA ASP A 67 -5.40 11.86 5.71
C ASP A 67 -3.89 11.94 5.98
N ARG A 68 -3.45 11.62 7.20
CA ARG A 68 -2.05 11.74 7.62
C ARG A 68 -1.13 10.79 6.86
N ALA A 69 -1.55 9.55 6.66
CA ALA A 69 -0.76 8.56 5.94
C ALA A 69 -0.65 8.90 4.44
N SER A 70 -1.73 9.40 3.85
CA SER A 70 -1.71 9.87 2.45
C SER A 70 -0.72 11.01 2.24
N ARG A 71 -0.66 11.96 3.20
CA ARG A 71 0.31 13.07 3.17
C ARG A 71 1.73 12.57 3.32
N TRP A 72 1.98 11.65 4.26
CA TRP A 72 3.31 11.06 4.45
C TRP A 72 3.84 10.43 3.15
N LEU A 73 3.02 9.63 2.46
CA LEU A 73 3.44 8.98 1.22
C LEU A 73 3.78 10.00 0.12
N LYS A 74 3.10 11.16 0.09
CA LYS A 74 3.39 12.26 -0.84
C LYS A 74 4.66 13.03 -0.51
N LEU A 75 5.19 12.91 0.71
CA LEU A 75 6.46 13.53 1.10
C LEU A 75 7.67 12.71 0.64
N LEU A 76 7.48 11.43 0.31
CA LEU A 76 8.54 10.58 -0.20
C LEU A 76 8.88 10.94 -1.66
N GLU A 77 10.15 10.77 -2.03
CA GLU A 77 10.59 11.07 -3.38
C GLU A 77 9.96 10.10 -4.39
N PRO A 78 9.46 10.58 -5.54
CA PRO A 78 8.92 9.70 -6.57
C PRO A 78 9.98 8.69 -7.02
N GLY A 79 9.68 7.40 -6.89
CA GLY A 79 10.60 6.32 -7.24
C GLY A 79 11.57 5.91 -6.12
N SER A 80 11.49 6.49 -4.92
CA SER A 80 12.25 6.01 -3.75
C SER A 80 11.79 4.65 -3.25
N ILE A 81 10.52 4.31 -3.51
CA ILE A 81 9.90 3.03 -3.18
C ILE A 81 9.61 2.29 -4.48
N THR A 82 10.28 1.15 -4.65
CA THR A 82 10.09 0.28 -5.81
C THR A 82 9.44 -1.06 -5.45
N THR A 83 9.54 -1.48 -4.18
CA THR A 83 8.99 -2.74 -3.70
C THR A 83 8.06 -2.52 -2.51
N TRP A 84 7.16 -3.48 -2.27
CA TRP A 84 6.28 -3.46 -1.12
C TRP A 84 7.06 -3.47 0.21
N ASP A 85 8.09 -4.31 0.35
CA ASP A 85 8.88 -4.40 1.58
C ASP A 85 9.50 -3.04 1.97
N GLN A 86 10.05 -2.29 1.02
CA GLN A 86 10.57 -0.95 1.27
C GLN A 86 9.47 0.00 1.77
N CYS A 87 8.29 -0.06 1.17
CA CYS A 87 7.14 0.74 1.58
C CYS A 87 6.69 0.38 2.99
N ARG A 88 6.58 -0.92 3.28
CA ARG A 88 6.16 -1.46 4.57
C ARG A 88 7.11 -1.02 5.68
N ASP A 89 8.41 -1.19 5.47
CA ASP A 89 9.41 -0.86 6.49
C ASP A 89 9.46 0.65 6.76
N LEU A 90 9.38 1.48 5.71
CA LEU A 90 9.31 2.95 5.88
C LEU A 90 8.03 3.38 6.60
N PHE A 91 6.91 2.74 6.29
CA PHE A 91 5.63 3.03 6.90
C PHE A 91 5.61 2.65 8.39
N ILE A 92 6.06 1.44 8.71
CA ILE A 92 6.20 0.97 10.10
C ILE A 92 7.14 1.90 10.86
N ASN A 93 8.31 2.24 10.31
CA ASN A 93 9.23 3.14 10.99
C ASN A 93 8.68 4.56 11.22
N HIS A 94 7.81 5.04 10.34
CA HIS A 94 7.23 6.37 10.48
C HIS A 94 6.08 6.42 11.50
N PHE A 95 5.21 5.42 11.49
CA PHE A 95 3.98 5.37 12.29
C PHE A 95 4.09 4.57 13.58
N ASP A 96 5.08 3.67 13.72
CA ASP A 96 5.32 2.94 14.96
C ASP A 96 5.98 3.88 15.99
N PRO A 97 5.31 4.21 17.10
CA PRO A 97 5.92 5.00 18.17
C PRO A 97 7.14 4.31 18.79
N LYS A 98 7.26 2.98 18.68
CA LYS A 98 8.41 2.22 19.18
C LYS A 98 9.64 2.30 18.27
N SER A 99 9.47 2.52 16.97
CA SER A 99 10.60 2.70 16.04
C SER A 99 11.42 3.96 16.37
N LYS A 100 10.79 4.98 16.96
CA LYS A 100 11.46 6.23 17.40
C LYS A 100 12.22 6.13 18.72
N LEU A 101 12.18 4.98 19.42
CA LEU A 101 12.85 4.78 20.71
C LEU A 101 14.34 4.42 20.59
N ILE A 102 14.93 4.47 19.38
CA ILE A 102 16.37 4.31 19.17
C ILE A 102 16.92 5.60 18.57
N ALA A 103 17.16 6.60 19.42
CA ALA A 103 18.03 7.74 19.14
C ALA A 103 18.69 8.18 20.45
#